data_AF-A0A367ILP1-F1
#
_entry.id   AF-A0A367ILP1-F1
#
_cell.length_a   1.000
_cell.length_b   1.000
_cell.length_c   1.000
_cell.angle_alpha   90.00
_cell.angle_beta   90.00
_cell.angle_gamma   90.00
#
_symmetry.space_group_name_H-M   'P 1'
#
loop_
_entity.id
_entity.type
_entity.pdbx_description
1 polymer ?
#
loop_
_entity_poly.entity_id
_entity_poly.type
_entity_poly.pdbx_seq_one_letter_code
_entity_poly.pdbx_strand_id
1 'polypeptide(L)'
;MGNSQSIEKVTTVVQEGIKIYETVKKQQNQDQHQHYEQHYVQQQTSVHYHHSQDVDDDDQYSSLRQRAHEEAEKRNELYAASQAAYQSGDGAEAKQLSIQGHKHDERMKEFNRQAAEYIYAKKNQGRPPNEIDLHGLFVTEASEKVEQAIQRCQSAGMDHLVIIVGKGLHSPGQIAKLKPAIIEL
;
A
#
# COMPACT_ATOMS: atom_id res chain seq x y z
N MET A 1 44.72 11.17 -47.44
CA MET A 1 43.26 11.36 -47.36
C MET A 1 42.68 10.22 -46.55
N GLY A 2 41.86 10.50 -45.53
CA GLY A 2 41.09 9.48 -44.81
C GLY A 2 41.52 9.26 -43.35
N ASN A 3 41.09 10.14 -42.43
CA ASN A 3 40.90 9.73 -41.03
C ASN A 3 39.90 10.61 -40.25
N SER A 4 39.44 11.74 -40.80
CA SER A 4 38.50 12.64 -40.12
C SER A 4 37.04 12.17 -40.19
N GLN A 5 36.63 11.44 -41.24
CA GLN A 5 35.24 10.98 -41.39
C GLN A 5 34.86 9.81 -40.46
N SER A 6 35.82 9.08 -39.90
CA SER A 6 35.56 7.93 -39.03
C SER A 6 35.29 8.35 -37.58
N ILE A 7 35.92 9.44 -37.12
CA ILE A 7 35.77 9.94 -35.74
C ILE A 7 34.44 10.70 -35.58
N GLU A 8 34.02 11.47 -36.59
CA GLU A 8 32.72 12.14 -36.58
C GLU A 8 31.56 11.14 -36.50
N LYS A 9 31.60 10.05 -37.30
CA LYS A 9 30.57 8.99 -37.25
C LYS A 9 30.48 8.29 -35.90
N VAL A 10 31.62 8.01 -35.26
CA VAL A 10 31.65 7.39 -33.92
C VAL A 10 31.06 8.34 -32.88
N THR A 11 31.35 9.64 -32.98
CA THR A 11 30.84 10.67 -32.05
C THR A 11 29.32 10.86 -32.20
N THR A 12 28.80 10.82 -33.43
CA THR A 12 27.35 10.91 -33.70
C THR A 12 26.58 9.70 -33.16
N VAL A 13 27.09 8.48 -33.34
CA VAL A 13 26.44 7.25 -32.86
C VAL A 13 26.38 7.21 -31.32
N VAL A 14 27.41 7.70 -30.64
CA VAL A 14 27.41 7.80 -29.17
C VAL A 14 26.39 8.83 -28.67
N GLN A 15 26.26 9.98 -29.34
CA GLN A 15 25.27 11.01 -28.99
C GLN A 15 23.83 10.53 -29.22
N GLU A 16 23.57 9.80 -30.29
CA GLU A 16 22.26 9.17 -30.52
C GLU A 16 21.95 8.10 -29.46
N GLY A 17 22.94 7.27 -29.10
CA GLY A 17 22.78 6.28 -28.04
C GLY A 17 22.43 6.90 -26.68
N ILE A 18 23.05 8.02 -26.31
CA ILE A 18 22.75 8.76 -25.08
C ILE A 18 21.34 9.36 -25.12
N LYS A 19 20.93 9.97 -26.24
CA LYS A 19 19.57 10.50 -26.40
C LYS A 19 18.50 9.41 -26.31
N ILE A 20 18.74 8.24 -26.92
CA ILE A 20 17.83 7.09 -26.83
C ILE A 20 17.76 6.61 -25.38
N TYR A 21 18.89 6.47 -24.70
CA TYR A 21 18.93 6.09 -23.28
C TYR A 21 18.15 7.09 -22.40
N GLU A 22 18.35 8.39 -22.59
CA GLU A 22 17.65 9.43 -21.84
C GLU A 22 16.14 9.44 -22.13
N THR A 23 15.75 9.16 -23.37
CA THR A 23 14.34 9.13 -23.80
C THR A 23 13.62 7.89 -23.26
N VAL A 24 14.25 6.70 -23.37
CA VAL A 24 13.72 5.45 -22.80
C VAL A 24 13.64 5.57 -21.28
N LYS A 25 14.64 6.17 -20.63
CA LYS A 25 14.62 6.40 -19.18
C LYS A 25 13.57 7.44 -18.79
N LYS A 26 13.29 8.47 -19.60
CA LYS A 26 12.17 9.39 -19.37
C LYS A 26 10.81 8.69 -19.52
N GLN A 27 10.64 7.88 -20.56
CA GLN A 27 9.40 7.10 -20.78
C GLN A 27 9.15 6.11 -19.62
N GLN A 28 10.16 5.35 -19.19
CA GLN A 28 10.03 4.45 -18.05
C GLN A 28 9.68 5.17 -16.73
N ASN A 29 10.18 6.40 -16.53
CA ASN A 29 9.81 7.22 -15.37
C ASN A 29 8.39 7.81 -15.50
N GLN A 30 7.93 8.11 -16.72
CA GLN A 30 6.55 8.53 -17.00
C GLN A 30 5.56 7.39 -16.79
N ASP A 31 5.90 6.17 -17.21
CA ASP A 31 5.06 4.98 -17.04
C ASP A 31 4.89 4.59 -15.57
N GLN A 32 5.95 4.71 -14.75
CA GLN A 32 5.83 4.58 -13.30
C GLN A 32 4.88 5.64 -12.73
N HIS A 33 5.02 6.91 -13.11
CA HIS A 33 4.12 7.98 -12.65
C HIS A 33 2.65 7.74 -13.05
N GLN A 34 2.38 7.30 -14.28
CA GLN A 34 1.01 7.01 -14.75
C GLN A 34 0.38 5.82 -14.03
N HIS A 35 1.16 4.77 -13.77
CA HIS A 35 0.69 3.61 -13.00
C HIS A 35 0.38 4.01 -11.54
N TYR A 36 1.17 4.92 -10.95
CA TYR A 36 0.88 5.47 -9.62
C TYR A 36 -0.33 6.42 -9.62
N GLU A 37 -0.56 7.21 -10.68
CA GLU A 37 -1.76 8.04 -10.85
C GLU A 37 -3.04 7.22 -10.87
N GLN A 38 -3.07 6.10 -11.59
CA GLN A 38 -4.22 5.18 -11.58
C GLN A 38 -4.50 4.61 -10.18
N HIS A 39 -3.45 4.26 -9.42
CA HIS A 39 -3.63 3.81 -8.03
C HIS A 39 -4.05 4.94 -7.08
N TYR A 40 -3.63 6.19 -7.31
CA TYR A 40 -3.97 7.34 -6.46
C TYR A 40 -5.46 7.67 -6.49
N VAL A 41 -6.10 7.61 -7.66
CA VAL A 41 -7.54 7.87 -7.81
C VAL A 41 -8.38 6.77 -7.14
N GLN A 42 -7.91 5.52 -7.16
CA GLN A 42 -8.62 4.40 -6.53
C GLN A 42 -8.58 4.41 -5.00
N GLN A 43 -7.55 5.03 -4.39
CA GLN A 43 -7.28 4.95 -2.95
C GLN A 43 -7.77 6.17 -2.15
N GLN A 44 -8.55 7.07 -2.77
CA GLN A 44 -9.26 8.20 -2.12
C GLN A 44 -10.39 7.76 -1.16
N THR A 45 -10.43 6.50 -0.72
CA THR A 45 -11.31 6.14 0.40
C THR A 45 -10.75 6.79 1.65
N SER A 46 -11.34 7.93 2.02
CA SER A 46 -11.28 8.48 3.37
C SER A 46 -11.68 7.37 4.35
N VAL A 47 -10.70 6.67 4.89
CA VAL A 47 -10.87 5.75 6.00
C VAL A 47 -11.13 6.61 7.22
N HIS A 48 -12.36 7.10 7.32
CA HIS A 48 -12.87 7.72 8.53
C HIS A 48 -12.95 6.60 9.57
N TYR A 49 -12.00 6.60 10.50
CA TYR A 49 -11.95 5.64 11.60
C TYR A 49 -13.15 5.89 12.50
N HIS A 50 -14.16 5.02 12.41
CA HIS A 50 -15.31 5.07 13.31
C HIS A 50 -15.01 4.20 14.53
N HIS A 51 -15.12 4.83 15.70
CA HIS A 51 -14.75 4.32 17.02
C HIS A 51 -15.76 3.27 17.50
N SER A 52 -15.31 2.12 18.01
CA SER A 52 -16.21 1.16 18.70
C SER A 52 -15.51 0.51 19.87
N GLN A 53 -16.26 0.44 20.96
CA GLN A 53 -15.87 0.12 22.33
C GLN A 53 -15.22 -1.26 22.55
N ASP A 54 -15.20 -2.15 21.57
CA ASP A 54 -14.73 -3.54 21.74
C ASP A 54 -13.23 -3.70 21.37
N VAL A 55 -12.63 -2.76 20.63
CA VAL A 55 -11.19 -2.76 20.24
C VAL A 55 -10.45 -1.52 20.77
N ASP A 56 -11.19 -0.57 21.36
CA ASP A 56 -10.69 0.71 21.89
C ASP A 56 -9.85 0.57 23.16
N ASP A 57 -9.91 -0.54 23.89
CA ASP A 57 -9.12 -0.71 25.12
C ASP A 57 -7.65 -1.08 24.86
N ASP A 58 -7.22 -1.18 23.60
CA ASP A 58 -5.82 -1.45 23.28
C ASP A 58 -5.09 -0.20 22.79
N ASP A 59 -4.45 0.49 23.73
CA ASP A 59 -3.66 1.70 23.48
C ASP A 59 -2.57 1.50 22.41
N GLN A 60 -1.97 0.31 22.34
CA GLN A 60 -0.90 0.03 21.37
C GLN A 60 -1.44 -0.09 19.95
N TYR A 61 -2.53 -0.83 19.76
CA TYR A 61 -3.22 -0.92 18.47
C TYR A 61 -3.68 0.46 17.99
N SER A 62 -4.36 1.21 18.87
CA SER A 62 -4.87 2.55 18.55
C SER A 62 -3.74 3.51 18.20
N SER A 63 -2.63 3.49 18.95
CA SER A 63 -1.44 4.31 18.65
C SER A 63 -0.84 3.98 17.29
N LEU A 64 -0.71 2.69 16.94
CA LEU A 64 -0.16 2.28 15.64
C LEU A 64 -1.07 2.70 14.48
N ARG A 65 -2.39 2.54 14.60
CA ARG A 65 -3.35 3.01 13.57
C ARG A 65 -3.34 4.53 13.43
N GLN A 66 -3.24 5.26 14.54
CA GLN A 66 -3.13 6.71 14.52
C GLN A 66 -1.87 7.18 13.79
N ARG A 67 -0.71 6.56 14.08
CA ARG A 67 0.55 6.87 13.37
C ARG A 67 0.46 6.53 11.88
N ALA A 68 -0.20 5.42 11.52
CA ALA A 68 -0.45 5.11 10.11
C ALA A 68 -1.31 6.20 9.45
N HIS A 69 -2.36 6.67 10.13
CA HIS A 69 -3.20 7.75 9.64
C HIS A 69 -2.44 9.05 9.40
N GLU A 70 -1.61 9.49 10.36
CA GLU A 70 -0.78 10.69 10.22
C GLU A 70 0.21 10.60 9.04
N GLU A 71 0.81 9.43 8.81
CA GLU A 71 1.67 9.23 7.63
C GLU A 71 0.86 9.23 6.33
N ALA A 72 -0.38 8.75 6.35
CA ALA A 72 -1.29 8.82 5.21
C ALA A 72 -1.67 10.26 4.85
N GLU A 73 -1.92 11.12 5.84
CA GLU A 73 -2.20 12.54 5.62
C GLU A 73 -1.01 13.25 4.96
N LYS A 74 0.19 13.11 5.52
CA LYS A 74 1.43 13.68 4.94
C LYS A 74 1.68 13.19 3.51
N ARG A 75 1.48 11.88 3.28
CA ARG A 75 1.58 11.27 1.95
C ARG A 75 0.62 11.95 0.97
N ASN A 76 -0.64 12.14 1.35
CA ASN A 76 -1.66 12.75 0.50
C ASN A 76 -1.32 14.22 0.16
N GLU A 77 -0.82 14.97 1.14
CA GLU A 77 -0.35 16.36 0.93
C GLU A 77 0.81 16.40 -0.08
N LEU A 78 1.81 15.53 0.08
CA LEU A 78 2.97 15.49 -0.81
C LEU A 78 2.61 15.07 -2.23
N TYR A 79 1.69 14.12 -2.40
CA TYR A 79 1.22 13.72 -3.72
C TYR A 79 0.34 14.80 -4.37
N ALA A 80 -0.50 15.50 -3.63
CA ALA A 80 -1.24 16.65 -4.15
C ALA A 80 -0.28 17.77 -4.61
N ALA A 81 0.74 18.08 -3.82
CA ALA A 81 1.77 19.04 -4.18
C ALA A 81 2.59 18.58 -5.40
N SER A 82 2.94 17.29 -5.46
CA SER A 82 3.61 16.69 -6.62
C SER A 82 2.81 16.84 -7.90
N GLN A 83 1.49 16.63 -7.85
CA GLN A 83 0.61 16.81 -9.00
C GLN A 83 0.53 18.28 -9.43
N ALA A 84 0.43 19.20 -8.48
CA ALA A 84 0.43 20.64 -8.77
C ALA A 84 1.74 21.09 -9.44
N ALA A 85 2.91 20.63 -8.95
CA ALA A 85 4.21 20.93 -9.54
C ALA A 85 4.35 20.34 -10.96
N TYR A 86 3.82 19.14 -11.19
CA TYR A 86 3.80 18.56 -12.53
C TYR A 86 2.93 19.37 -13.50
N GLN A 87 1.74 19.79 -13.06
CA GLN A 87 0.81 20.60 -13.85
C GLN A 87 1.36 22.00 -14.16
N SER A 88 2.23 22.55 -13.31
CA SER A 88 2.93 23.82 -13.56
C SER A 88 4.17 23.69 -14.44
N GLY A 89 4.54 22.46 -14.83
CA GLY A 89 5.71 22.17 -15.67
C GLY A 89 7.02 21.97 -14.90
N ASP A 90 7.00 22.00 -13.57
CA ASP A 90 8.17 21.67 -12.74
C ASP A 90 8.24 20.17 -12.44
N GLY A 91 8.71 19.41 -13.43
CA GLY A 91 8.89 17.97 -13.29
C GLY A 91 9.99 17.57 -12.30
N ALA A 92 10.94 18.45 -11.99
CA ALA A 92 12.00 18.15 -11.04
C ALA A 92 11.47 18.21 -9.60
N GLU A 93 10.72 19.26 -9.27
CA GLU A 93 10.03 19.40 -7.99
C GLU A 93 8.98 18.30 -7.80
N ALA A 94 8.14 18.05 -8.81
CA ALA A 94 7.16 16.96 -8.78
C ALA A 94 7.82 15.62 -8.41
N LYS A 95 8.94 15.28 -9.04
CA LYS A 95 9.68 14.05 -8.73
C LYS A 95 10.16 14.01 -7.28
N GLN A 96 10.69 15.11 -6.75
CA GLN A 96 11.17 15.17 -5.36
C GLN A 96 10.02 15.00 -4.35
N LEU A 97 8.86 15.61 -4.62
CA LEU A 97 7.67 15.51 -3.79
C LEU A 97 7.08 14.09 -3.83
N SER A 98 7.02 13.47 -5.01
CA SER A 98 6.62 12.07 -5.19
C SER A 98 7.50 11.10 -4.39
N ILE A 99 8.82 11.24 -4.46
CA ILE A 99 9.76 10.41 -3.68
C ILE A 99 9.54 10.56 -2.18
N GLN A 100 9.23 11.77 -1.71
CA GLN A 100 8.90 12.00 -0.30
C GLN A 100 7.55 11.37 0.07
N GLY A 101 6.53 11.49 -0.79
CA GLY A 101 5.24 10.83 -0.61
C GLY A 101 5.39 9.30 -0.48
N HIS A 102 6.25 8.69 -1.31
CA HIS A 102 6.54 7.25 -1.21
C HIS A 102 7.13 6.84 0.15
N LYS A 103 8.02 7.65 0.73
CA LYS A 103 8.57 7.36 2.07
C LYS A 103 7.48 7.36 3.15
N HIS A 104 6.51 8.26 3.06
CA HIS A 104 5.38 8.29 3.97
C HIS A 104 4.41 7.12 3.72
N ASP A 105 4.21 6.71 2.46
CA ASP A 105 3.44 5.52 2.12
C ASP A 105 4.03 4.22 2.71
N GLU A 106 5.36 4.06 2.61
CA GLU A 106 6.07 2.93 3.22
C GLU A 106 5.91 2.90 4.74
N ARG A 107 6.03 4.06 5.41
CA ARG A 107 5.83 4.17 6.86
C ARG A 107 4.40 3.90 7.29
N MET A 108 3.42 4.43 6.55
CA MET A 108 2.00 4.15 6.77
C MET A 108 1.73 2.63 6.69
N LYS A 109 2.22 1.97 5.63
CA LYS A 109 2.09 0.51 5.46
C LYS A 109 2.74 -0.24 6.60
N GLU A 110 3.92 0.18 7.03
CA GLU A 110 4.63 -0.45 8.14
C GLU A 110 3.87 -0.33 9.46
N PHE A 111 3.31 0.84 9.79
CA PHE A 111 2.49 1.00 10.99
C PHE A 111 1.18 0.20 10.93
N ASN A 112 0.52 0.16 9.78
CA ASN A 112 -0.66 -0.68 9.58
C ASN A 112 -0.33 -2.18 9.75
N ARG A 113 0.77 -2.63 9.16
CA ARG A 113 1.26 -4.01 9.33
C ARG A 113 1.55 -4.33 10.79
N GLN A 114 2.24 -3.45 11.51
CA GLN A 114 2.50 -3.63 12.95
C GLN A 114 1.19 -3.69 13.75
N ALA A 115 0.22 -2.82 13.46
CA ALA A 115 -1.08 -2.84 14.12
C ALA A 115 -1.82 -4.16 13.87
N ALA A 116 -1.85 -4.61 12.62
CA ALA A 116 -2.49 -5.84 12.18
C ALA A 116 -1.87 -7.08 12.86
N GLU A 117 -0.55 -7.22 12.83
CA GLU A 117 0.14 -8.34 13.46
C GLU A 117 -0.08 -8.36 14.97
N TYR A 118 0.05 -7.20 15.63
CA TYR A 118 -0.15 -7.06 17.06
C TYR A 118 -1.55 -7.51 17.48
N ILE A 119 -2.59 -6.98 16.83
CA ILE A 119 -3.97 -7.23 17.23
C ILE A 119 -4.40 -8.66 16.88
N TYR A 120 -3.94 -9.18 15.73
CA TYR A 120 -4.18 -10.56 15.34
C TYR A 120 -3.53 -11.53 16.32
N ALA A 121 -2.25 -11.34 16.66
CA ALA A 121 -1.55 -12.19 17.62
C ALA A 121 -2.24 -12.19 18.99
N LYS A 122 -2.61 -11.00 19.50
CA LYS A 122 -3.29 -10.85 20.78
C LYS A 122 -4.63 -11.59 20.81
N LYS A 123 -5.44 -11.47 19.75
CA LYS A 123 -6.80 -12.07 19.69
C LYS A 123 -6.79 -13.56 19.43
N ASN A 124 -5.78 -14.06 18.75
CA ASN A 124 -5.67 -15.47 18.40
C ASN A 124 -4.85 -16.27 19.42
N GLN A 125 -4.31 -15.62 20.45
CA GLN A 125 -3.59 -16.30 21.52
C GLN A 125 -4.51 -17.29 22.25
N GLY A 126 -4.10 -18.56 22.29
CA GLY A 126 -4.83 -19.63 22.98
C GLY A 126 -6.08 -20.12 22.25
N ARG A 127 -6.37 -19.62 21.04
CA ARG A 127 -7.44 -20.15 20.19
C ARG A 127 -7.05 -21.49 19.57
N PRO A 128 -8.03 -22.36 19.26
CA PRO A 128 -7.73 -23.62 18.60
C PRO A 128 -7.22 -23.37 17.16
N PRO A 129 -6.42 -24.29 16.58
CA PRO A 129 -5.77 -24.06 15.28
C PRO A 129 -6.73 -23.87 14.10
N ASN A 130 -7.97 -24.36 14.22
CA ASN A 130 -9.06 -24.25 13.24
C ASN A 130 -9.97 -23.04 13.49
N GLU A 131 -9.57 -22.08 14.33
CA GLU A 131 -10.30 -20.84 14.56
C GLU A 131 -9.39 -19.64 14.40
N ILE A 132 -9.88 -18.60 13.72
CA ILE A 132 -9.19 -17.32 13.59
C ILE A 132 -10.13 -16.15 13.84
N ASP A 133 -9.58 -15.13 14.49
CA ASP A 133 -10.24 -13.86 14.77
C ASP A 133 -9.55 -12.72 14.01
N LEU A 134 -10.31 -12.09 13.12
CA LEU A 134 -9.88 -11.05 12.19
C LEU A 134 -10.42 -9.67 12.57
N HIS A 135 -11.11 -9.54 13.71
CA HIS A 135 -11.68 -8.24 14.05
C HIS A 135 -10.57 -7.20 14.30
N GLY A 136 -10.74 -5.99 13.75
CA GLY A 136 -9.72 -4.93 13.78
C GLY A 136 -8.68 -5.02 12.65
N LEU A 137 -8.77 -6.01 11.76
CA LEU A 137 -8.00 -6.02 10.52
C LEU A 137 -8.74 -5.28 9.40
N PHE A 138 -7.99 -4.69 8.49
CA PHE A 138 -8.51 -4.25 7.20
C PHE A 138 -8.71 -5.44 6.27
N VAL A 139 -9.50 -5.25 5.21
CA VAL A 139 -9.85 -6.33 4.27
C VAL A 139 -8.61 -7.03 3.73
N THR A 140 -7.64 -6.28 3.20
CA THR A 140 -6.40 -6.87 2.65
C THR A 140 -5.62 -7.66 3.70
N GLU A 141 -5.46 -7.10 4.90
CA GLU A 141 -4.78 -7.77 6.02
C GLU A 141 -5.52 -9.05 6.43
N ALA A 142 -6.85 -9.01 6.46
CA ALA A 142 -7.69 -10.14 6.80
C ALA A 142 -7.61 -11.26 5.76
N SER A 143 -7.64 -10.92 4.46
CA SER A 143 -7.52 -11.88 3.37
C SER A 143 -6.21 -12.67 3.45
N GLU A 144 -5.08 -11.99 3.66
CA GLU A 144 -3.78 -12.65 3.82
C GLU A 144 -3.77 -13.65 5.00
N LYS A 145 -4.40 -13.29 6.13
CA LYS A 145 -4.50 -14.18 7.30
C LYS A 145 -5.44 -15.36 7.07
N VAL A 146 -6.52 -15.17 6.29
CA VAL A 146 -7.44 -16.26 5.92
C VAL A 146 -6.73 -17.27 5.03
N GLU A 147 -6.00 -16.82 3.99
CA GLU A 147 -5.25 -17.71 3.11
C GLU A 147 -4.26 -18.58 3.89
N GLN A 148 -3.48 -17.95 4.79
CA GLN A 148 -2.54 -18.66 5.67
C GLN A 148 -3.25 -19.68 6.58
N ALA A 149 -4.41 -19.32 7.13
CA ALA A 149 -5.18 -20.20 8.01
C ALA A 149 -5.79 -21.38 7.25
N ILE A 150 -6.27 -21.18 6.03
CA ILE A 150 -6.78 -22.24 5.15
C ILE A 150 -5.65 -23.24 4.86
N GLN A 151 -4.49 -22.77 4.43
CA GLN A 151 -3.33 -23.63 4.16
C GLN A 151 -2.93 -24.44 5.39
N ARG A 152 -2.90 -23.79 6.57
CA ARG A 152 -2.63 -24.46 7.84
C ARG A 152 -3.66 -25.58 8.12
N CYS A 153 -4.95 -25.28 8.02
CA CYS A 153 -6.02 -26.26 8.28
C CYS A 153 -5.95 -27.45 7.31
N GLN A 154 -5.73 -27.18 6.02
CA GLN A 154 -5.57 -28.22 5.00
C GLN A 154 -4.37 -29.12 5.30
N SER A 155 -3.21 -28.52 5.64
CA SER A 155 -2.00 -29.29 5.97
C SER A 155 -2.15 -30.14 7.22
N ALA A 156 -3.03 -29.73 8.15
CA ALA A 156 -3.32 -30.42 9.39
C ALA A 156 -4.49 -31.41 9.29
N GLY A 157 -5.11 -31.55 8.11
CA GLY A 157 -6.25 -32.47 7.89
C GLY A 157 -7.54 -32.04 8.58
N MET A 158 -7.70 -30.74 8.87
CA MET A 158 -8.92 -30.19 9.45
C MET A 158 -10.02 -30.06 8.39
N ASP A 159 -11.25 -30.40 8.75
CA ASP A 159 -12.42 -30.39 7.86
C ASP A 159 -13.12 -29.02 7.79
N HIS A 160 -12.83 -28.12 8.73
CA HIS A 160 -13.41 -26.77 8.76
C HIS A 160 -12.46 -25.74 9.39
N LEU A 161 -12.71 -24.46 9.08
CA LEU A 161 -12.10 -23.28 9.69
C LEU A 161 -13.20 -22.33 10.14
N VAL A 162 -13.14 -21.90 11.40
CA VAL A 162 -14.03 -20.90 11.99
C VAL A 162 -13.39 -19.52 11.84
N ILE A 163 -14.11 -18.57 11.22
CA ILE A 163 -13.62 -17.21 10.99
C ILE A 163 -14.52 -16.20 11.71
N ILE A 164 -13.93 -15.43 12.62
CA ILE A 164 -14.60 -14.35 13.35
C ILE A 164 -14.21 -13.02 12.70
N VAL A 165 -15.18 -12.34 12.09
CA VAL A 165 -14.96 -11.09 11.31
C VAL A 165 -15.38 -9.81 12.05
N GLY A 166 -15.92 -9.94 13.27
CA GLY A 166 -16.45 -8.83 14.06
C GLY A 166 -17.77 -8.24 13.52
N LYS A 167 -18.32 -7.24 14.22
CA LYS A 167 -19.63 -6.63 13.94
C LYS A 167 -19.61 -5.59 12.80
N GLY A 168 -18.43 -5.17 12.33
CA GLY A 168 -18.31 -4.16 11.25
C GLY A 168 -18.42 -2.70 11.69
N LEU A 169 -18.30 -2.38 12.99
CA LEU A 169 -18.49 -1.02 13.51
C LEU A 169 -17.37 -0.02 13.12
N HIS A 170 -16.23 -0.49 12.62
CA HIS A 170 -15.03 0.33 12.33
C HIS A 170 -14.79 0.66 10.86
N SER A 171 -15.59 0.09 9.96
CA SER A 171 -15.55 0.51 8.56
C SER A 171 -16.19 1.91 8.40
N PRO A 172 -15.73 2.75 7.47
CA PRO A 172 -16.46 3.95 7.08
C PRO A 172 -17.90 3.58 6.72
N GLY A 173 -18.88 4.09 7.49
CA GLY A 173 -20.31 3.83 7.30
C GLY A 173 -20.89 2.60 8.02
N GLN A 174 -20.18 1.97 8.98
CA GLN A 174 -20.64 0.78 9.73
C GLN A 174 -21.04 -0.43 8.84
N ILE A 175 -20.51 -0.50 7.62
CA ILE A 175 -20.72 -1.62 6.70
C ILE A 175 -19.70 -2.70 7.00
N ALA A 176 -20.11 -3.87 7.48
CA ALA A 176 -19.22 -5.00 7.64
C ALA A 176 -18.57 -5.40 6.29
N LYS A 177 -17.40 -4.84 5.97
CA LYS A 177 -16.66 -5.09 4.72
C LYS A 177 -15.89 -6.39 4.73
N LEU A 178 -15.49 -6.87 5.91
CA LEU A 178 -14.73 -8.12 6.03
C LEU A 178 -15.57 -9.32 5.63
N LYS A 179 -16.79 -9.45 6.16
CA LYS A 179 -17.66 -10.60 5.86
C LYS A 179 -17.86 -10.85 4.35
N PRO A 180 -18.31 -9.87 3.53
CA PRO A 180 -18.46 -10.08 2.09
C PRO A 180 -17.11 -10.35 1.41
N ALA A 181 -16.06 -9.62 1.77
CA ALA A 181 -14.75 -9.81 1.15
C ALA A 181 -14.15 -11.20 1.41
N ILE A 182 -14.36 -11.77 2.61
CA ILE A 182 -13.88 -13.12 2.94
C ILE A 182 -14.72 -14.21 2.25
N ILE A 183 -16.01 -13.96 1.98
CA ILE A 183 -16.86 -14.92 1.26
C ILE A 183 -16.46 -15.01 -0.23
N GLU A 184 -15.86 -13.95 -0.79
CA GLU A 184 -15.44 -13.88 -2.19
C GLU A 184 -14.03 -14.46 -2.46
N LEU A 185 -13.27 -14.83 -1.43
CA LEU A 185 -11.96 -15.49 -1.54
C LEU A 185 -12.11 -16.96 -2.00
#